data_AF-A0A842J5E0-F1
#
_entry.id   AF-A0A842J5E0-F1
#
_cell.length_a   1.000
_cell.length_b   1.000
_cell.length_c   1.000
_cell.angle_alpha   90.00
_cell.angle_beta   90.00
_cell.angle_gamma   90.00
#
_symmetry.space_group_name_H-M   'P 1'
#
loop_
_entity.id
_entity.type
_entity.pdbx_description
1 polymer ?
#
loop_
_entity_poly.entity_id
_entity_poly.type
_entity_poly.pdbx_seq_one_letter_code
_entity_poly.pdbx_strand_id
1 'polypeptide(L)'
;MKFKKEKFLTLLVSLGLIITGPITVMEHQKIEEYIKSNTYTKELYESVLKRKVRRSLDRMISRDSFCEVLDRLPIEKMELAQEIFENKDLVDFINSGKTFREIGEGSFETYDSARRLLRISKGLQELEMLSPSVKEYLETIYPDADYRNSISKNDRAPEIIKIRERIIKLLNNDTLKAIVEGLPPNKIDAMNKILISNPDILTLLEKKDISDFSTERVFSVARSVYSMSSLDPTMAVALNNILPEFDYRKAALYGSLYLSDARLEREYEKQYSKGTYSLKHPYVLLNPYGRTPLTAMVRFNISEHIKHPKIRVTVLGENYMPSYTYYVNYIKNSPVPIVGLYPNKNNRVILSLMNNGRTVETTEIKITTGGLDDRLPSINIEKRRVDSIEPGMNLANYNLRDEGMPFVFDSGGNIRYVLTTGPAFRKVSIKRGEDNNWVVSNDEDNFTVDMFGKILGRIGRVEPITPVKNRRSQYLVRNNNILTITGFQANPYATALYSEVGLDTKDELYRAVLYYDKSSQEENRVDSGERIHLYPLNEK
;
A
#
# COMPACT_ATOMS: atom_id res chain seq x y z
N MET A 1 -36.41 -55.28 80.58
CA MET A 1 -36.11 -53.84 80.41
C MET A 1 -34.86 -53.51 79.56
N LYS A 2 -34.11 -54.49 79.02
CA LYS A 2 -32.96 -54.25 78.11
C LYS A 2 -33.37 -54.00 76.64
N PHE A 3 -34.39 -54.72 76.13
CA PHE A 3 -34.85 -54.65 74.74
C PHE A 3 -35.45 -53.29 74.29
N LYS A 4 -35.96 -52.47 75.22
CA LYS A 4 -36.49 -51.12 74.91
C LYS A 4 -35.38 -50.07 74.77
N LYS A 5 -34.25 -50.25 75.45
CA LYS A 5 -33.12 -49.29 75.39
C LYS A 5 -32.42 -49.35 74.03
N GLU A 6 -32.24 -50.54 73.46
CA GLU A 6 -31.61 -50.69 72.13
C GLU A 6 -32.46 -50.06 71.04
N LYS A 7 -33.77 -50.38 70.96
CA LYS A 7 -34.67 -49.75 69.97
C LYS A 7 -34.75 -48.23 70.13
N PHE A 8 -34.75 -47.73 71.36
CA PHE A 8 -34.74 -46.29 71.62
C PHE A 8 -33.43 -45.63 71.21
N LEU A 9 -32.29 -46.31 71.41
CA LEU A 9 -30.98 -45.85 70.97
C LEU A 9 -30.88 -45.86 69.44
N THR A 10 -31.38 -46.90 68.76
CA THR A 10 -31.43 -46.96 67.29
C THR A 10 -32.32 -45.85 66.73
N LEU A 11 -33.45 -45.57 67.38
CA LEU A 11 -34.35 -44.47 66.99
C LEU A 11 -33.69 -43.09 67.19
N LEU A 12 -32.96 -42.89 68.28
CA LEU A 12 -32.21 -41.66 68.54
C LEU A 12 -31.08 -41.44 67.53
N VAL A 13 -30.34 -42.50 67.16
CA VAL A 13 -29.25 -42.42 66.18
C VAL A 13 -29.80 -42.16 64.77
N SER A 14 -30.92 -42.81 64.40
CA SER A 14 -31.56 -42.59 63.11
C SER A 14 -32.21 -41.21 63.00
N LEU A 15 -32.85 -40.71 64.07
CA LEU A 15 -33.36 -39.34 64.13
C LEU A 15 -32.22 -38.32 64.10
N GLY A 16 -31.10 -38.61 64.76
CA GLY A 16 -29.87 -37.83 64.69
C GLY A 16 -29.37 -37.70 63.26
N LEU A 17 -29.24 -38.81 62.52
CA LEU A 17 -28.84 -38.83 61.11
C LEU A 17 -29.79 -38.04 60.19
N ILE A 18 -31.11 -38.11 60.46
CA ILE A 18 -32.14 -37.37 59.70
C ILE A 18 -32.08 -35.87 59.98
N ILE A 19 -31.72 -35.44 61.19
CA ILE A 19 -31.60 -34.02 61.56
C ILE A 19 -30.25 -33.45 61.11
N THR A 20 -29.16 -34.23 61.20
CA THR A 20 -27.83 -33.77 60.77
C THR A 20 -27.69 -33.76 59.26
N GLY A 21 -28.40 -34.62 58.52
CA GLY A 21 -28.35 -34.69 57.05
C GLY A 21 -28.62 -33.35 56.34
N PRO A 22 -29.74 -32.66 56.62
CA PRO A 22 -30.05 -31.35 56.06
C PRO A 22 -29.02 -30.28 56.47
N ILE A 23 -28.55 -30.31 57.72
CA ILE A 23 -27.54 -29.37 58.23
C ILE A 23 -26.19 -29.57 57.53
N THR A 24 -25.80 -30.83 57.27
CA THR A 24 -24.58 -31.15 56.50
C THR A 24 -24.65 -30.70 55.04
N VAL A 25 -25.85 -30.65 54.45
CA VAL A 25 -26.07 -30.13 53.09
C VAL A 25 -26.06 -28.60 53.07
N MET A 26 -26.66 -27.96 54.08
CA MET A 26 -26.72 -26.49 54.19
C MET A 26 -25.38 -25.84 54.55
N GLU A 27 -24.55 -26.49 55.37
CA GLU A 27 -23.24 -25.99 55.82
C GLU A 27 -22.06 -26.70 55.14
N HIS A 28 -22.29 -27.38 54.01
CA HIS A 28 -21.33 -28.24 53.32
C HIS A 28 -19.94 -27.58 53.13
N GLN A 29 -19.90 -26.30 52.75
CA GLN A 29 -18.64 -25.57 52.52
C GLN A 29 -17.81 -25.39 53.79
N LYS A 30 -18.43 -25.06 54.92
CA LYS A 30 -17.74 -24.89 56.21
C LYS A 30 -17.24 -26.22 56.78
N ILE A 31 -18.03 -27.28 56.59
CA ILE A 31 -17.66 -28.65 56.99
C ILE A 31 -16.49 -29.14 56.13
N GLU A 32 -16.51 -28.87 54.83
CA GLU A 32 -15.44 -29.20 53.91
C GLU A 32 -14.14 -28.46 54.25
N GLU A 33 -14.20 -27.16 54.56
CA GLU A 33 -13.04 -26.38 55.04
C GLU A 33 -12.48 -26.93 56.37
N TYR A 34 -13.34 -27.28 57.32
CA TYR A 34 -12.92 -27.85 58.60
C TYR A 34 -12.25 -29.22 58.42
N ILE A 35 -12.80 -30.09 57.57
CA ILE A 35 -12.25 -31.41 57.25
C ILE A 35 -10.90 -31.29 56.53
N LYS A 36 -10.75 -30.33 55.61
CA LYS A 36 -9.49 -30.03 54.90
C LYS A 36 -8.41 -29.47 55.83
N SER A 37 -8.78 -28.80 56.92
CA SER A 37 -7.86 -28.14 57.87
C SER A 37 -7.26 -29.06 58.95
N ASN A 38 -7.83 -30.24 59.20
CA ASN A 38 -7.38 -31.17 60.24
C ASN A 38 -6.60 -32.35 59.64
N THR A 39 -5.40 -32.60 60.18
CA THR A 39 -4.42 -33.59 59.69
C THR A 39 -5.00 -35.00 59.51
N TYR A 40 -5.81 -35.50 60.45
CA TYR A 40 -6.37 -36.86 60.38
C TYR A 40 -7.54 -36.99 59.41
N THR A 41 -8.38 -35.96 59.32
CA THR A 41 -9.55 -35.95 58.43
C THR A 41 -9.17 -35.59 57.00
N LYS A 42 -8.08 -34.86 56.81
CA LYS A 42 -7.50 -34.53 55.50
C LYS A 42 -7.05 -35.78 54.75
N GLU A 43 -6.27 -36.67 55.37
CA GLU A 43 -5.84 -37.94 54.74
C GLU A 43 -7.04 -38.82 54.35
N LEU A 44 -8.05 -38.90 55.23
CA LEU A 44 -9.27 -39.65 54.94
C LEU A 44 -10.06 -39.01 53.78
N TYR A 45 -10.22 -37.69 53.78
CA TYR A 45 -10.89 -36.93 52.73
C TYR A 45 -10.18 -37.09 51.38
N GLU A 46 -8.86 -36.93 51.33
CA GLU A 46 -8.04 -37.14 50.14
C GLU A 46 -8.16 -38.58 49.62
N SER A 47 -8.19 -39.58 50.51
CA SER A 47 -8.36 -40.98 50.11
C SER A 47 -9.72 -41.27 49.47
N VAL A 48 -10.79 -40.65 49.98
CA VAL A 48 -12.16 -40.79 49.45
C VAL A 48 -12.28 -40.06 48.12
N LEU A 49 -11.73 -38.84 48.04
CA LEU A 49 -11.71 -38.01 46.84
C LEU A 49 -10.90 -38.71 45.73
N LYS A 50 -9.72 -39.23 46.05
CA LYS A 50 -8.88 -40.01 45.12
C LYS A 50 -9.61 -41.22 44.56
N ARG A 51 -10.34 -41.98 45.39
CA ARG A 51 -11.19 -43.08 44.91
C ARG A 51 -12.31 -42.61 43.98
N LYS A 52 -12.92 -41.46 44.26
CA LYS A 52 -13.99 -40.89 43.42
C LYS A 52 -13.46 -40.45 42.06
N VAL A 53 -12.36 -39.69 42.05
CA VAL A 53 -11.68 -39.23 40.84
C VAL A 53 -11.21 -40.43 40.00
N ARG A 54 -10.54 -41.41 40.62
CA ARG A 54 -10.13 -42.66 39.97
C ARG A 54 -11.29 -43.36 39.27
N ARG A 55 -12.41 -43.58 39.97
CA ARG A 55 -13.61 -44.21 39.36
C ARG A 55 -14.17 -43.40 38.18
N SER A 56 -13.99 -42.09 38.17
CA SER A 56 -14.39 -41.26 37.03
C SER A 56 -13.44 -41.48 35.84
N LEU A 57 -12.13 -41.44 36.10
CA LEU A 57 -11.09 -41.68 35.09
C LEU A 57 -11.23 -43.09 34.47
N ASP A 58 -11.43 -44.12 35.29
CA ASP A 58 -11.63 -45.51 34.84
C ASP A 58 -12.88 -45.68 33.95
N ARG A 59 -13.87 -44.78 34.07
CA ARG A 59 -15.06 -44.77 33.18
C ARG A 59 -14.81 -44.05 31.87
N MET A 60 -13.89 -43.08 31.87
CA MET A 60 -13.57 -42.26 30.70
C MET A 60 -12.52 -42.95 29.82
N ILE A 61 -11.50 -43.57 30.44
CA ILE A 61 -10.33 -44.12 29.75
C ILE A 61 -10.36 -45.64 29.80
N SER A 62 -10.34 -46.27 28.62
CA SER A 62 -10.37 -47.73 28.47
C SER A 62 -8.98 -48.37 28.55
N ARG A 63 -7.92 -47.58 28.74
CA ARG A 63 -6.53 -48.05 28.84
C ARG A 63 -6.11 -48.19 30.30
N ASP A 64 -6.21 -49.41 30.83
CA ASP A 64 -5.83 -49.72 32.23
C ASP A 64 -4.41 -49.26 32.58
N SER A 65 -3.46 -49.44 31.66
CA SER A 65 -2.07 -49.01 31.88
C SER A 65 -1.90 -47.49 31.99
N PHE A 66 -2.78 -46.70 31.38
CA PHE A 66 -2.74 -45.25 31.54
C PHE A 66 -3.39 -44.82 32.86
N CYS A 67 -4.51 -45.44 33.23
CA CYS A 67 -5.17 -45.23 34.52
C CYS A 67 -4.24 -45.56 35.69
N GLU A 68 -3.39 -46.59 35.56
CA GLU A 68 -2.35 -46.91 36.56
C GLU A 68 -1.29 -45.81 36.70
N VAL A 69 -0.89 -45.17 35.60
CA VAL A 69 0.06 -44.04 35.64
C VAL A 69 -0.58 -42.82 36.30
N LEU A 70 -1.87 -42.56 36.02
CA LEU A 70 -2.63 -41.47 36.64
C LEU A 70 -2.88 -41.71 38.13
N ASP A 71 -3.15 -42.95 38.57
CA ASP A 71 -3.40 -43.29 39.97
C ASP A 71 -2.17 -43.07 40.87
N ARG A 72 -0.96 -43.04 40.29
CA ARG A 72 0.29 -42.71 41.00
C ARG A 72 0.45 -41.21 41.25
N LEU A 73 -0.39 -40.36 40.68
CA LEU A 73 -0.33 -38.92 40.87
C LEU A 73 -0.89 -38.47 42.24
N PRO A 74 -0.44 -37.31 42.74
CA PRO A 74 -1.14 -36.54 43.76
C PRO A 74 -2.57 -36.23 43.34
N ILE A 75 -3.47 -36.10 44.33
CA ILE A 75 -4.91 -35.94 44.09
C ILE A 75 -5.22 -34.70 43.23
N GLU A 76 -4.53 -33.59 43.46
CA GLU A 76 -4.73 -32.33 42.73
C GLU A 76 -4.45 -32.50 41.23
N LYS A 77 -3.44 -33.31 40.89
CA LYS A 77 -3.09 -33.61 39.49
C LYS A 77 -4.05 -34.62 38.87
N MET A 78 -4.64 -35.51 39.66
CA MET A 78 -5.70 -36.40 39.20
C MET A 78 -7.00 -35.65 38.90
N GLU A 79 -7.34 -34.63 39.71
CA GLU A 79 -8.48 -33.75 39.46
C GLU A 79 -8.28 -32.94 38.17
N LEU A 80 -7.08 -32.39 37.97
CA LEU A 80 -6.71 -31.74 36.70
C LEU A 80 -6.79 -32.72 35.52
N ALA A 81 -6.32 -33.96 35.68
CA ALA A 81 -6.48 -34.98 34.64
C ALA A 81 -7.96 -35.23 34.33
N GLN A 82 -8.81 -35.34 35.35
CA GLN A 82 -10.25 -35.53 35.19
C GLN A 82 -10.89 -34.36 34.41
N GLU A 83 -10.52 -33.12 34.71
CA GLU A 83 -10.97 -31.93 33.99
C GLU A 83 -10.53 -31.97 32.51
N ILE A 84 -9.26 -32.32 32.25
CA ILE A 84 -8.74 -32.45 30.88
C ILE A 84 -9.53 -33.52 30.08
N PHE A 85 -9.94 -34.62 30.71
CA PHE A 85 -10.74 -35.68 30.09
C PHE A 85 -12.23 -35.36 29.94
N GLU A 86 -12.72 -34.18 30.34
CA GLU A 86 -14.06 -33.74 29.93
C GLU A 86 -14.15 -33.51 28.41
N ASN A 87 -13.01 -33.31 27.76
CA ASN A 87 -12.91 -33.19 26.32
C ASN A 87 -13.12 -34.54 25.62
N LYS A 88 -14.33 -34.76 25.10
CA LYS A 88 -14.69 -35.99 24.36
C LYS A 88 -13.76 -36.32 23.20
N ASP A 89 -13.28 -35.31 22.47
CA ASP A 89 -12.38 -35.53 21.33
C ASP A 89 -11.06 -36.20 21.77
N LEU A 90 -10.53 -35.79 22.94
CA LEU A 90 -9.33 -36.35 23.56
C LEU A 90 -9.56 -37.77 24.09
N VAL A 91 -10.68 -37.98 24.79
CA VAL A 91 -11.06 -39.29 25.33
C VAL A 91 -11.23 -40.31 24.21
N ASP A 92 -11.99 -39.96 23.18
CA ASP A 92 -12.23 -40.81 22.02
C ASP A 92 -10.90 -41.15 21.31
N PHE A 93 -9.99 -40.17 21.21
CA PHE A 93 -8.66 -40.40 20.64
C PHE A 93 -7.83 -41.38 21.46
N ILE A 94 -7.71 -41.18 22.77
CA ILE A 94 -6.92 -42.03 23.66
C ILE A 94 -7.45 -43.46 23.66
N ASN A 95 -8.78 -43.61 23.69
CA ASN A 95 -9.44 -44.91 23.66
C ASN A 95 -9.37 -45.59 22.29
N SER A 96 -9.32 -44.82 21.19
CA SER A 96 -9.17 -45.39 19.84
C SER A 96 -7.84 -46.10 19.64
N GLY A 97 -6.82 -45.70 20.39
CA GLY A 97 -5.46 -46.23 20.29
C GLY A 97 -4.72 -45.95 19.00
N LYS A 98 -5.27 -45.09 18.14
CA LYS A 98 -4.61 -44.60 16.93
C LYS A 98 -3.45 -43.66 17.28
N THR A 99 -2.42 -43.67 16.45
CA THR A 99 -1.33 -42.71 16.48
C THR A 99 -1.77 -41.33 15.98
N PHE A 100 -1.02 -40.29 16.33
CA PHE A 100 -1.30 -38.93 15.86
C PHE A 100 -1.14 -38.80 14.34
N ARG A 101 -0.24 -39.57 13.71
CA ARG A 101 -0.10 -39.65 12.26
C ARG A 101 -1.36 -40.20 11.58
N GLU A 102 -1.93 -41.29 12.10
CA GLU A 102 -3.15 -41.92 11.57
C GLU A 102 -4.40 -41.04 11.67
N ILE A 103 -4.44 -40.12 12.63
CA ILE A 103 -5.50 -39.12 12.74
C ILE A 103 -5.10 -37.75 12.20
N GLY A 104 -3.90 -37.62 11.62
CA GLY A 104 -3.34 -36.37 11.11
C GLY A 104 -3.45 -36.26 9.59
N GLU A 105 -3.41 -37.39 8.86
CA GLU A 105 -3.66 -37.43 7.42
C GLU A 105 -5.04 -36.84 7.08
N GLY A 106 -5.06 -35.85 6.17
CA GLY A 106 -6.28 -35.12 5.78
C GLY A 106 -6.92 -34.23 6.85
N SER A 107 -6.34 -34.13 8.04
CA SER A 107 -7.04 -33.52 9.19
C SER A 107 -7.00 -32.00 9.26
N PHE A 108 -6.37 -31.36 8.28
CA PHE A 108 -6.49 -29.92 8.02
C PHE A 108 -7.34 -29.61 6.78
N GLU A 109 -8.09 -30.58 6.25
CA GLU A 109 -8.99 -30.38 5.11
C GLU A 109 -10.31 -29.73 5.50
N THR A 110 -10.83 -30.00 6.71
CA THR A 110 -12.12 -29.46 7.17
C THR A 110 -11.97 -28.71 8.50
N TYR A 111 -12.87 -27.75 8.76
CA TYR A 111 -12.89 -27.01 10.01
C TYR A 111 -13.05 -27.93 11.24
N ASP A 112 -13.97 -28.89 11.17
CA ASP A 112 -14.27 -29.78 12.28
C ASP A 112 -13.12 -30.75 12.58
N SER A 113 -12.49 -31.32 11.55
CA SER A 113 -11.31 -32.18 11.72
C SER A 113 -10.11 -31.41 12.30
N ALA A 114 -9.85 -30.19 11.82
CA ALA A 114 -8.76 -29.36 12.32
C ALA A 114 -8.98 -28.94 13.78
N ARG A 115 -10.23 -28.58 14.15
CA ARG A 115 -10.59 -28.20 15.52
C ARG A 115 -10.48 -29.39 16.47
N ARG A 116 -10.92 -30.57 16.03
CA ARG A 116 -10.77 -31.83 16.77
C ARG A 116 -9.31 -32.15 17.05
N LEU A 117 -8.45 -32.06 16.02
CA LEU A 117 -7.02 -32.32 16.16
C LEU A 117 -6.33 -31.33 17.11
N LEU A 118 -6.71 -30.04 17.04
CA LEU A 118 -6.20 -29.01 17.95
C LEU A 118 -6.60 -29.28 19.42
N ARG A 119 -7.84 -29.69 19.66
CA ARG A 119 -8.34 -30.07 20.98
C ARG A 119 -7.60 -31.27 21.56
N ILE A 120 -7.36 -32.29 20.73
CA ILE A 120 -6.58 -33.48 21.12
C ILE A 120 -5.15 -33.08 21.46
N SER A 121 -4.49 -32.32 20.59
CA SER A 121 -3.11 -31.86 20.79
C SER A 121 -2.94 -31.04 22.08
N LYS A 122 -3.85 -30.10 22.36
CA LYS A 122 -3.87 -29.33 23.62
C LYS A 122 -4.05 -30.23 24.84
N GLY A 123 -5.04 -31.11 24.80
CA GLY A 123 -5.29 -32.05 25.89
C GLY A 123 -4.10 -32.96 26.18
N LEU A 124 -3.42 -33.46 25.15
CA LEU A 124 -2.20 -34.26 25.34
C LEU A 124 -1.07 -33.45 25.98
N GLN A 125 -0.84 -32.21 25.56
CA GLN A 125 0.19 -31.34 26.16
C GLN A 125 -0.14 -30.98 27.62
N GLU A 126 -1.40 -30.68 27.92
CA GLU A 126 -1.86 -30.43 29.30
C GLU A 126 -1.64 -31.66 30.18
N LEU A 127 -1.89 -32.87 29.67
CA LEU A 127 -1.58 -34.12 30.38
C LEU A 127 -0.07 -34.31 30.60
N GLU A 128 0.77 -34.03 29.61
CA GLU A 128 2.24 -34.10 29.76
C GLU A 128 2.76 -33.19 30.88
N MET A 129 2.13 -32.02 31.08
CA MET A 129 2.51 -31.07 32.11
C MET A 129 2.18 -31.57 33.53
N LEU A 130 1.34 -32.60 33.68
CA LEU A 130 0.97 -33.14 34.99
C LEU A 130 2.15 -33.82 35.68
N SER A 131 2.95 -34.63 34.99
CA SER A 131 4.15 -35.26 35.58
C SER A 131 5.13 -35.83 34.52
N PRO A 132 6.41 -36.06 34.90
CA PRO A 132 7.36 -36.77 34.05
C PRO A 132 6.89 -38.18 33.65
N SER A 133 6.22 -38.90 34.56
CA SER A 133 5.73 -40.26 34.31
C SER A 133 4.57 -40.29 33.31
N VAL A 134 3.69 -39.29 33.33
CA VAL A 134 2.62 -39.15 32.33
C VAL A 134 3.22 -38.81 30.98
N LYS A 135 4.19 -37.89 30.94
CA LYS A 135 4.91 -37.54 29.71
C LYS A 135 5.61 -38.74 29.09
N GLU A 136 6.37 -39.50 29.88
CA GLU A 136 7.09 -40.71 29.41
C GLU A 136 6.11 -41.77 28.88
N TYR A 137 4.97 -41.95 29.55
CA TYR A 137 3.91 -42.83 29.06
C TYR A 137 3.37 -42.37 27.70
N LEU A 138 3.01 -41.07 27.57
CA LEU A 138 2.52 -40.49 26.33
C LEU A 138 3.57 -40.52 25.21
N GLU A 139 4.85 -40.32 25.50
CA GLU A 139 5.98 -40.50 24.56
C GLU A 139 6.09 -41.94 24.06
N THR A 140 5.80 -42.92 24.92
CA THR A 140 5.86 -44.33 24.56
C THR A 140 4.72 -44.71 23.63
N ILE A 141 3.50 -44.26 23.94
CA ILE A 141 2.31 -44.65 23.16
C ILE A 141 2.07 -43.76 21.94
N TYR A 142 2.60 -42.52 21.95
CA TYR A 142 2.56 -41.56 20.85
C TYR A 142 3.98 -41.03 20.60
N PRO A 143 4.85 -41.85 19.98
CA PRO A 143 6.26 -41.50 19.77
C PRO A 143 6.46 -40.35 18.77
N ASP A 144 5.46 -40.08 17.92
CA ASP A 144 5.50 -38.98 16.96
C ASP A 144 5.38 -37.62 17.70
N ALA A 145 6.45 -36.82 17.64
CA ALA A 145 6.50 -35.46 18.23
C ALA A 145 5.56 -34.44 17.54
N ASP A 146 4.74 -34.87 16.58
CA ASP A 146 3.89 -34.00 15.76
C ASP A 146 2.85 -33.25 16.58
N TYR A 147 2.24 -33.85 17.61
CA TYR A 147 1.24 -33.15 18.44
C TYR A 147 1.86 -32.12 19.39
N ARG A 148 3.17 -32.20 19.67
CA ARG A 148 3.92 -31.20 20.45
C ARG A 148 4.28 -30.00 19.59
N ASN A 149 4.54 -30.23 18.30
CA ASN A 149 4.85 -29.20 17.31
C ASN A 149 3.61 -28.63 16.60
N SER A 150 2.45 -29.28 16.69
CA SER A 150 1.22 -28.88 15.97
C SER A 150 0.61 -27.59 16.49
N ILE A 151 0.75 -27.26 17.78
CA ILE A 151 0.21 -26.01 18.35
C ILE A 151 0.94 -24.79 17.77
N SER A 152 2.28 -24.82 17.74
CA SER A 152 3.08 -23.67 17.28
C SER A 152 2.96 -23.39 15.77
N LYS A 153 2.63 -24.40 14.95
CA LYS A 153 2.41 -24.24 13.49
C LYS A 153 0.95 -24.14 13.07
N ASN A 154 0.02 -24.75 13.81
CA ASN A 154 -1.37 -24.97 13.38
C ASN A 154 -2.45 -24.44 14.35
N ASP A 155 -2.10 -23.69 15.40
CA ASP A 155 -3.10 -23.08 16.31
C ASP A 155 -4.18 -22.26 15.56
N ARG A 156 -3.79 -21.63 14.44
CA ARG A 156 -4.69 -20.87 13.57
C ARG A 156 -5.32 -21.67 12.44
N ALA A 157 -4.94 -22.93 12.23
CA ALA A 157 -5.40 -23.70 11.08
C ALA A 157 -6.94 -23.82 11.01
N PRO A 158 -7.69 -24.08 12.11
CA PRO A 158 -9.14 -24.09 12.07
C PRO A 158 -9.73 -22.73 11.66
N GLU A 159 -9.20 -21.63 12.20
CA GLU A 159 -9.67 -20.28 11.86
C GLU A 159 -9.44 -19.96 10.38
N ILE A 160 -8.26 -20.31 9.86
CA ILE A 160 -7.90 -20.11 8.44
C ILE A 160 -8.83 -20.91 7.52
N ILE A 161 -9.11 -22.18 7.84
CA ILE A 161 -10.03 -23.01 7.06
C ILE A 161 -11.43 -22.37 7.04
N LYS A 162 -11.93 -21.94 8.21
CA LYS A 162 -13.22 -21.26 8.31
C LYS A 162 -13.27 -19.95 7.51
N ILE A 163 -12.20 -19.17 7.55
CA ILE A 163 -12.07 -17.93 6.76
C ILE A 163 -12.09 -18.27 5.27
N ARG A 164 -11.31 -19.27 4.83
CA ARG A 164 -11.26 -19.73 3.43
C ARG A 164 -12.65 -20.15 2.96
N GLU A 165 -13.34 -21.03 3.69
CA GLU A 165 -14.70 -21.48 3.37
C GLU A 165 -15.68 -20.31 3.25
N ARG A 166 -15.58 -19.32 4.14
CA ARG A 166 -16.39 -18.10 4.06
C ARG A 166 -16.09 -17.30 2.79
N ILE A 167 -14.81 -17.10 2.47
CA ILE A 167 -14.40 -16.36 1.26
C ILE A 167 -14.94 -17.08 0.01
N ILE A 168 -14.79 -18.40 -0.08
CA ILE A 168 -15.30 -19.21 -1.20
C ILE A 168 -16.81 -19.03 -1.37
N LYS A 169 -17.57 -18.98 -0.27
CA LYS A 169 -19.03 -18.75 -0.29
C LYS A 169 -19.42 -17.33 -0.73
N LEU A 170 -18.57 -16.33 -0.47
CA LEU A 170 -18.80 -14.94 -0.88
C LEU A 170 -18.47 -14.69 -2.36
N LEU A 171 -17.61 -15.51 -2.97
CA LEU A 171 -17.22 -15.34 -4.36
C LEU A 171 -18.22 -16.02 -5.29
N ASN A 172 -18.77 -15.28 -6.25
CA ASN A 172 -19.68 -15.80 -7.28
C ASN A 172 -18.95 -16.25 -8.58
N ASN A 173 -17.71 -16.75 -8.46
CA ASN A 173 -16.90 -17.16 -9.61
C ASN A 173 -16.06 -18.40 -9.29
N ASP A 174 -16.27 -19.48 -10.04
CA ASP A 174 -15.63 -20.77 -9.75
C ASP A 174 -14.11 -20.77 -9.97
N THR A 175 -13.61 -19.97 -10.93
CA THR A 175 -12.16 -19.78 -11.12
C THR A 175 -11.52 -19.14 -9.89
N LEU A 176 -12.14 -18.08 -9.35
CA LEU A 176 -11.63 -17.44 -8.12
C LEU A 176 -11.71 -18.38 -6.92
N LYS A 177 -12.78 -19.18 -6.79
CA LYS A 177 -12.91 -20.16 -5.71
C LYS A 177 -11.77 -21.18 -5.75
N ALA A 178 -11.49 -21.76 -6.91
CA ALA A 178 -10.41 -22.74 -7.08
C ALA A 178 -9.03 -22.15 -6.73
N ILE A 179 -8.78 -20.89 -7.09
CA ILE A 179 -7.53 -20.21 -6.71
C ILE A 179 -7.46 -20.02 -5.18
N VAL A 180 -8.55 -19.60 -4.55
CA VAL A 180 -8.63 -19.41 -3.09
C VAL A 180 -8.43 -20.72 -2.33
N GLU A 181 -8.90 -21.85 -2.85
CA GLU A 181 -8.65 -23.18 -2.27
C GLU A 181 -7.15 -23.49 -2.19
N GLY A 182 -6.39 -23.13 -3.23
CA GLY A 182 -4.94 -23.32 -3.29
C GLY A 182 -4.10 -22.28 -2.54
N LEU A 183 -4.69 -21.22 -1.99
CA LEU A 183 -3.92 -20.17 -1.32
C LEU A 183 -3.34 -20.62 0.03
N PRO A 184 -2.07 -20.28 0.32
CA PRO A 184 -1.45 -20.53 1.62
C PRO A 184 -2.11 -19.68 2.74
N PRO A 185 -2.03 -20.11 4.01
CA PRO A 185 -2.71 -19.47 5.14
C PRO A 185 -2.49 -17.96 5.28
N ASN A 186 -1.25 -17.49 5.12
CA ASN A 186 -0.91 -16.08 5.22
C ASN A 186 -1.60 -15.21 4.14
N LYS A 187 -1.82 -15.77 2.94
CA LYS A 187 -2.53 -15.09 1.85
C LYS A 187 -4.05 -15.13 2.05
N ILE A 188 -4.59 -16.18 2.67
CA ILE A 188 -6.01 -16.23 3.08
C ILE A 188 -6.31 -15.11 4.09
N ASP A 189 -5.45 -14.93 5.10
CA ASP A 189 -5.59 -13.85 6.07
C ASP A 189 -5.51 -12.46 5.41
N ALA A 190 -4.57 -12.27 4.48
CA ALA A 190 -4.44 -11.03 3.73
C ALA A 190 -5.70 -10.76 2.89
N MET A 191 -6.21 -11.76 2.16
CA MET A 191 -7.45 -11.65 1.38
C MET A 191 -8.64 -11.29 2.26
N ASN A 192 -8.77 -11.95 3.41
CA ASN A 192 -9.83 -11.69 4.36
C ASN A 192 -9.82 -10.22 4.85
N LYS A 193 -8.64 -9.70 5.20
CA LYS A 193 -8.49 -8.29 5.60
C LYS A 193 -8.90 -7.34 4.48
N ILE A 194 -8.54 -7.63 3.23
CA ILE A 194 -8.90 -6.81 2.07
C ILE A 194 -10.43 -6.78 1.89
N LEU A 195 -11.09 -7.93 1.92
CA LEU A 195 -12.54 -8.05 1.75
C LEU A 195 -13.33 -7.38 2.89
N ILE A 196 -12.88 -7.52 4.14
CA ILE A 196 -13.49 -6.84 5.29
C ILE A 196 -13.33 -5.31 5.17
N SER A 197 -12.17 -4.85 4.71
CA SER A 197 -11.89 -3.41 4.60
C SER A 197 -12.66 -2.75 3.47
N ASN A 198 -13.02 -3.51 2.42
CA ASN A 198 -13.74 -2.97 1.28
C ASN A 198 -14.77 -3.98 0.71
N PRO A 199 -16.00 -4.00 1.25
CA PRO A 199 -17.08 -4.87 0.79
C PRO A 199 -17.54 -4.61 -0.65
N ASP A 200 -17.31 -3.41 -1.20
CA ASP A 200 -17.71 -3.04 -2.58
C ASP A 200 -17.02 -3.94 -3.64
N ILE A 201 -15.94 -4.63 -3.28
CA ILE A 201 -15.30 -5.64 -4.15
C ILE A 201 -16.29 -6.74 -4.52
N LEU A 202 -17.10 -7.21 -3.57
CA LEU A 202 -18.06 -8.28 -3.83
C LEU A 202 -19.13 -7.81 -4.82
N THR A 203 -19.65 -6.60 -4.61
CA THR A 203 -20.59 -5.95 -5.53
C THR A 203 -19.99 -5.76 -6.92
N LEU A 204 -18.72 -5.36 -7.01
CA LEU A 204 -18.02 -5.22 -8.29
C LEU A 204 -17.87 -6.57 -9.00
N LEU A 205 -17.45 -7.62 -8.29
CA LEU A 205 -17.27 -8.95 -8.89
C LEU A 205 -18.60 -9.58 -9.33
N GLU A 206 -19.70 -9.29 -8.63
CA GLU A 206 -21.05 -9.73 -8.98
C GLU A 206 -21.61 -8.98 -10.20
N LYS A 207 -21.61 -7.64 -10.16
CA LYS A 207 -22.23 -6.81 -11.20
C LYS A 207 -21.34 -6.59 -12.42
N LYS A 208 -20.02 -6.64 -12.23
CA LYS A 208 -18.99 -6.32 -13.24
C LYS A 208 -19.17 -4.93 -13.85
N ASP A 209 -19.74 -4.02 -13.08
CA ASP A 209 -20.06 -2.65 -13.48
C ASP A 209 -19.69 -1.69 -12.34
N ILE A 210 -19.13 -0.55 -12.74
CA ILE A 210 -18.69 0.54 -11.85
C ILE A 210 -19.45 1.84 -12.14
N SER A 211 -20.44 1.85 -13.04
CA SER A 211 -21.17 3.05 -13.46
C SER A 211 -21.83 3.79 -12.29
N ASP A 212 -22.29 3.04 -11.28
CA ASP A 212 -22.90 3.59 -10.06
C ASP A 212 -21.87 4.08 -9.02
N PHE A 213 -20.56 3.90 -9.28
CA PHE A 213 -19.52 4.22 -8.30
C PHE A 213 -19.01 5.64 -8.52
N SER A 214 -18.99 6.44 -7.45
CA SER A 214 -18.24 7.71 -7.43
C SER A 214 -16.75 7.45 -7.69
N THR A 215 -16.02 8.43 -8.22
CA THR A 215 -14.58 8.29 -8.52
C THR A 215 -13.76 7.86 -7.32
N GLU A 216 -14.08 8.34 -6.11
CA GLU A 216 -13.43 7.96 -4.86
C GLU A 216 -13.65 6.47 -4.52
N ARG A 217 -14.87 5.97 -4.76
CA ARG A 217 -15.21 4.54 -4.61
C ARG A 217 -14.50 3.68 -5.65
N VAL A 218 -14.48 4.12 -6.92
CA VAL A 218 -13.72 3.44 -7.99
C VAL A 218 -12.25 3.28 -7.59
N PHE A 219 -11.61 4.35 -7.09
CA PHE A 219 -10.24 4.31 -6.63
C PHE A 219 -10.03 3.35 -5.45
N SER A 220 -10.90 3.42 -4.45
CA SER A 220 -10.84 2.55 -3.26
C SER A 220 -10.94 1.06 -3.64
N VAL A 221 -11.94 0.72 -4.46
CA VAL A 221 -12.16 -0.67 -4.92
C VAL A 221 -11.03 -1.13 -5.82
N ALA A 222 -10.56 -0.29 -6.74
CA ALA A 222 -9.41 -0.60 -7.57
C ALA A 222 -8.18 -0.98 -6.74
N ARG A 223 -7.85 -0.21 -5.70
CA ARG A 223 -6.73 -0.53 -4.79
C ARG A 223 -6.89 -1.88 -4.11
N SER A 224 -8.10 -2.20 -3.67
CA SER A 224 -8.37 -3.49 -3.03
C SER A 224 -8.30 -4.65 -4.00
N VAL A 225 -8.88 -4.52 -5.21
CA VAL A 225 -8.77 -5.53 -6.28
C VAL A 225 -7.32 -5.71 -6.71
N TYR A 226 -6.55 -4.63 -6.85
CA TYR A 226 -5.12 -4.70 -7.15
C TYR A 226 -4.34 -5.43 -6.03
N SER A 227 -4.64 -5.14 -4.77
CA SER A 227 -4.04 -5.86 -3.63
C SER A 227 -4.40 -7.34 -3.63
N MET A 228 -5.63 -7.71 -3.99
CA MET A 228 -6.04 -9.11 -4.19
C MET A 228 -5.30 -9.76 -5.34
N SER A 229 -5.14 -9.06 -6.47
CA SER A 229 -4.40 -9.56 -7.64
C SER A 229 -2.93 -9.86 -7.33
N SER A 230 -2.34 -9.14 -6.38
CA SER A 230 -0.96 -9.33 -5.96
C SER A 230 -0.77 -10.52 -5.01
N LEU A 231 -1.85 -11.14 -4.52
CA LEU A 231 -1.75 -12.34 -3.69
C LEU A 231 -1.29 -13.54 -4.52
N ASP A 232 -1.72 -13.66 -5.78
CA ASP A 232 -1.35 -14.78 -6.64
C ASP A 232 -1.37 -14.39 -8.14
N PRO A 233 -0.37 -14.77 -8.96
CA PRO A 233 -0.36 -14.43 -10.38
C PRO A 233 -1.59 -14.94 -11.16
N THR A 234 -2.13 -16.11 -10.81
CA THR A 234 -3.34 -16.64 -11.46
C THR A 234 -4.59 -15.87 -11.05
N MET A 235 -4.61 -15.33 -9.82
CA MET A 235 -5.67 -14.42 -9.36
C MET A 235 -5.70 -13.14 -10.21
N ALA A 236 -4.55 -12.57 -10.54
CA ALA A 236 -4.46 -11.39 -11.39
C ALA A 236 -5.05 -11.63 -12.78
N VAL A 237 -4.72 -12.77 -13.39
CA VAL A 237 -5.28 -13.18 -14.69
C VAL A 237 -6.79 -13.36 -14.60
N ALA A 238 -7.28 -14.06 -13.57
CA ALA A 238 -8.70 -14.28 -13.37
C ALA A 238 -9.48 -12.97 -13.18
N LEU A 239 -8.96 -12.04 -12.36
CA LEU A 239 -9.59 -10.73 -12.14
C LEU A 239 -9.63 -9.88 -13.41
N ASN A 240 -8.57 -9.90 -14.24
CA ASN A 240 -8.56 -9.21 -15.54
C ASN A 240 -9.62 -9.79 -16.49
N ASN A 241 -9.81 -11.11 -16.49
CA ASN A 241 -10.83 -11.75 -17.33
C ASN A 241 -12.26 -11.48 -16.83
N ILE A 242 -12.45 -11.30 -15.53
CA ILE A 242 -13.76 -10.98 -14.93
C ILE A 242 -14.13 -9.51 -15.14
N LEU A 243 -13.14 -8.62 -15.14
CA LEU A 243 -13.31 -7.17 -15.24
C LEU A 243 -12.60 -6.59 -16.49
N PRO A 244 -12.93 -7.05 -17.71
CA PRO A 244 -12.18 -6.68 -18.92
C PRO A 244 -12.29 -5.18 -19.25
N GLU A 245 -13.42 -4.56 -18.94
CA GLU A 245 -13.67 -3.13 -19.19
C GLU A 245 -13.14 -2.21 -18.08
N PHE A 246 -12.63 -2.77 -16.98
CA PHE A 246 -12.14 -2.00 -15.84
C PHE A 246 -10.66 -2.27 -15.57
N ASP A 247 -9.82 -1.33 -16.01
CA ASP A 247 -8.39 -1.31 -15.70
C ASP A 247 -8.16 -0.90 -14.22
N TYR A 248 -8.48 -1.82 -13.30
CA TYR A 248 -8.36 -1.61 -11.87
C TYR A 248 -6.90 -1.40 -11.44
N ARG A 249 -5.92 -1.95 -12.18
CA ARG A 249 -4.50 -1.69 -11.93
C ARG A 249 -4.19 -0.22 -12.13
N LYS A 250 -4.59 0.36 -13.27
CA LYS A 250 -4.42 1.80 -13.54
C LYS A 250 -5.11 2.64 -12.47
N ALA A 251 -6.37 2.32 -12.15
CA ALA A 251 -7.11 3.07 -11.15
C ALA A 251 -6.44 2.97 -9.77
N ALA A 252 -5.91 1.81 -9.37
CA ALA A 252 -5.21 1.62 -8.10
C ALA A 252 -3.92 2.44 -8.00
N LEU A 253 -3.13 2.47 -9.08
CA LEU A 253 -1.82 3.11 -9.09
C LEU A 253 -1.94 4.64 -9.23
N TYR A 254 -2.81 5.12 -10.11
CA TYR A 254 -2.84 6.53 -10.52
C TYR A 254 -4.12 7.27 -10.09
N GLY A 255 -5.14 6.57 -9.59
CA GLY A 255 -6.42 7.20 -9.24
C GLY A 255 -6.30 8.29 -8.17
N SER A 256 -5.33 8.19 -7.26
CA SER A 256 -5.03 9.23 -6.28
C SER A 256 -4.64 10.56 -6.92
N LEU A 257 -3.92 10.54 -8.05
CA LEU A 257 -3.53 11.73 -8.80
C LEU A 257 -4.74 12.38 -9.45
N TYR A 258 -5.60 11.59 -10.12
CA TYR A 258 -6.85 12.08 -10.70
C TYR A 258 -7.80 12.69 -9.66
N LEU A 259 -7.91 12.06 -8.48
CA LEU A 259 -8.72 12.58 -7.37
C LEU A 259 -8.15 13.88 -6.82
N SER A 260 -6.82 13.95 -6.66
CA SER A 260 -6.15 15.18 -6.23
C SER A 260 -6.37 16.31 -7.23
N ASP A 261 -6.22 16.02 -8.52
CA ASP A 261 -6.44 17.00 -9.59
C ASP A 261 -7.87 17.50 -9.52
N ALA A 262 -8.86 16.61 -9.59
CA ALA A 262 -10.29 16.97 -9.54
C ALA A 262 -10.67 17.80 -8.30
N ARG A 263 -10.07 17.52 -7.14
CA ARG A 263 -10.27 18.31 -5.92
C ARG A 263 -9.73 19.73 -6.07
N LEU A 264 -8.49 19.87 -6.56
CA LEU A 264 -7.87 21.17 -6.79
C LEU A 264 -8.65 21.98 -7.83
N GLU A 265 -9.18 21.33 -8.88
CA GLU A 265 -10.01 22.01 -9.87
C GLU A 265 -11.27 22.58 -9.27
N ARG A 266 -12.02 21.78 -8.49
CA ARG A 266 -13.20 22.26 -7.78
C ARG A 266 -12.87 23.44 -6.86
N GLU A 267 -11.71 23.42 -6.22
CA GLU A 267 -11.28 24.48 -5.32
C GLU A 267 -11.00 25.78 -6.07
N TYR A 268 -10.15 25.77 -7.11
CA TYR A 268 -9.83 27.00 -7.83
C TYR A 268 -11.00 27.49 -8.69
N GLU A 269 -11.89 26.61 -9.17
CA GLU A 269 -13.13 27.04 -9.87
C GLU A 269 -14.09 27.75 -8.91
N LYS A 270 -14.18 27.28 -7.65
CA LYS A 270 -14.93 27.96 -6.60
C LYS A 270 -14.33 29.32 -6.25
N GLN A 271 -13.01 29.47 -6.30
CA GLN A 271 -12.35 30.76 -6.08
C GLN A 271 -12.54 31.71 -7.29
N TYR A 272 -12.41 31.19 -8.51
CA TYR A 272 -12.64 31.94 -9.74
C TYR A 272 -14.08 32.42 -9.88
N SER A 273 -15.08 31.63 -9.49
CA SER A 273 -16.50 32.04 -9.61
C SER A 273 -16.92 33.16 -8.65
N LYS A 274 -16.13 33.47 -7.62
CA LYS A 274 -16.43 34.56 -6.65
C LYS A 274 -16.05 35.95 -7.14
N GLY A 275 -15.23 36.04 -8.19
CA GLY A 275 -14.65 37.29 -8.66
C GLY A 275 -15.05 37.63 -10.08
N THR A 276 -14.84 38.89 -10.46
CA THR A 276 -14.86 39.32 -11.85
C THR A 276 -13.44 39.64 -12.27
N TYR A 277 -12.93 38.93 -13.28
CA TYR A 277 -11.54 39.03 -13.71
C TYR A 277 -11.46 39.59 -15.14
N SER A 278 -10.52 40.50 -15.33
CA SER A 278 -10.18 41.13 -16.62
C SER A 278 -8.69 40.96 -16.89
N LEU A 279 -8.21 41.30 -18.08
CA LEU A 279 -6.77 41.23 -18.36
C LEU A 279 -5.94 42.09 -17.39
N LYS A 280 -6.43 43.27 -16.97
CA LYS A 280 -5.73 44.14 -16.01
C LYS A 280 -5.67 43.55 -14.60
N HIS A 281 -6.71 42.83 -14.20
CA HIS A 281 -6.83 42.18 -12.89
C HIS A 281 -7.21 40.71 -13.09
N PRO A 282 -6.27 39.87 -13.56
CA PRO A 282 -6.57 38.49 -13.83
C PRO A 282 -6.57 37.67 -12.54
N TYR A 283 -7.25 36.53 -12.57
CA TYR A 283 -7.07 35.49 -11.58
C TYR A 283 -5.73 34.79 -11.85
N VAL A 284 -4.86 34.73 -10.84
CA VAL A 284 -3.53 34.11 -10.94
C VAL A 284 -3.39 33.05 -9.85
N LEU A 285 -3.07 31.82 -10.24
CA LEU A 285 -2.84 30.70 -9.32
C LEU A 285 -1.50 30.05 -9.63
N LEU A 286 -0.54 30.20 -8.72
CA LEU A 286 0.77 29.53 -8.81
C LEU A 286 0.63 28.02 -8.54
N ASN A 287 1.35 27.20 -9.31
CA ASN A 287 1.47 25.75 -9.11
C ASN A 287 0.11 25.05 -8.88
N PRO A 288 -0.83 25.15 -9.84
CA PRO A 288 -2.24 24.81 -9.61
C PRO A 288 -2.49 23.34 -9.21
N TYR A 289 -1.60 22.41 -9.62
CA TYR A 289 -1.70 20.98 -9.26
C TYR A 289 -0.63 20.52 -8.26
N GLY A 290 0.18 21.45 -7.73
CA GLY A 290 1.24 21.14 -6.76
C GLY A 290 2.49 20.48 -7.34
N ARG A 291 2.56 20.20 -8.65
CA ARG A 291 3.66 19.43 -9.28
C ARG A 291 4.66 20.28 -10.04
N THR A 292 4.32 21.53 -10.36
CA THR A 292 5.13 22.40 -11.23
C THR A 292 5.34 23.79 -10.60
N PRO A 293 6.25 23.94 -9.63
CA PRO A 293 6.39 25.16 -8.81
C PRO A 293 6.77 26.43 -9.59
N LEU A 294 7.24 26.27 -10.82
CA LEU A 294 7.66 27.37 -11.71
C LEU A 294 6.64 27.65 -12.83
N THR A 295 5.39 27.29 -12.60
CA THR A 295 4.27 27.61 -13.48
C THR A 295 3.14 28.28 -12.72
N ALA A 296 2.33 29.05 -13.44
CA ALA A 296 1.12 29.64 -12.91
C ALA A 296 -0.01 29.61 -13.94
N MET A 297 -1.23 29.41 -13.45
CA MET A 297 -2.47 29.49 -14.20
C MET A 297 -2.99 30.92 -14.16
N VAL A 298 -3.28 31.51 -15.32
CA VAL A 298 -3.90 32.83 -15.44
C VAL A 298 -5.26 32.73 -16.13
N ARG A 299 -6.31 33.29 -15.53
CA ARG A 299 -7.67 33.34 -16.11
C ARG A 299 -8.24 34.75 -16.03
N PHE A 300 -8.92 35.16 -17.09
CA PHE A 300 -9.60 36.45 -17.19
C PHE A 300 -10.61 36.40 -18.32
N ASN A 301 -11.55 37.35 -18.32
CA ASN A 301 -12.47 37.56 -19.43
C ASN A 301 -11.98 38.69 -20.35
N ILE A 302 -12.32 38.57 -21.63
CA ILE A 302 -12.10 39.60 -22.64
C ILE A 302 -13.44 40.07 -23.22
N SER A 303 -13.45 41.25 -23.82
CA SER A 303 -14.63 41.76 -24.53
C SER A 303 -15.03 40.87 -25.71
N GLU A 304 -16.33 40.70 -25.92
CA GLU A 304 -16.91 39.90 -27.01
C GLU A 304 -16.57 40.43 -28.41
N HIS A 305 -16.14 41.69 -28.53
CA HIS A 305 -15.75 42.30 -29.82
C HIS A 305 -14.40 41.80 -30.35
N ILE A 306 -13.63 41.04 -29.56
CA ILE A 306 -12.33 40.50 -29.97
C ILE A 306 -12.55 39.18 -30.69
N LYS A 307 -12.32 39.18 -32.01
CA LYS A 307 -12.62 38.05 -32.89
C LYS A 307 -11.54 36.95 -32.90
N HIS A 308 -10.26 37.34 -32.83
CA HIS A 308 -9.14 36.40 -32.89
C HIS A 308 -8.12 36.67 -31.76
N PRO A 309 -8.49 36.40 -30.51
CA PRO A 309 -7.64 36.69 -29.36
C PRO A 309 -6.44 35.72 -29.25
N LYS A 310 -5.23 36.27 -29.20
CA LYS A 310 -3.98 35.56 -28.89
C LYS A 310 -3.28 36.30 -27.76
N ILE A 311 -2.77 35.58 -26.76
CA ILE A 311 -2.04 36.17 -25.65
C ILE A 311 -0.56 35.99 -25.91
N ARG A 312 0.18 37.10 -25.97
CA ARG A 312 1.64 37.08 -25.90
C ARG A 312 2.03 37.15 -24.44
N VAL A 313 2.69 36.10 -23.97
CA VAL A 313 3.22 36.02 -22.61
C VAL A 313 4.71 36.28 -22.67
N THR A 314 5.20 37.22 -21.87
CA THR A 314 6.62 37.53 -21.74
C THR A 314 7.03 37.49 -20.27
N VAL A 315 7.79 36.47 -19.88
CA VAL A 315 8.45 36.41 -18.57
C VAL A 315 9.76 37.19 -18.68
N LEU A 316 9.88 38.29 -17.94
CA LEU A 316 11.07 39.14 -18.01
C LEU A 316 12.31 38.39 -17.51
N GLY A 317 13.41 38.56 -18.24
CA GLY A 317 14.70 37.98 -17.88
C GLY A 317 15.35 38.65 -16.67
N GLU A 318 16.23 37.93 -15.99
CA GLU A 318 17.08 38.44 -14.91
C GLU A 318 18.55 38.19 -15.22
N ASN A 319 19.47 38.91 -14.55
CA ASN A 319 20.91 38.64 -14.59
C ASN A 319 21.48 38.48 -16.01
N TYR A 320 21.18 39.43 -16.89
CA TYR A 320 21.61 39.44 -18.30
C TYR A 320 21.04 38.30 -19.17
N MET A 321 20.06 37.55 -18.66
CA MET A 321 19.30 36.59 -19.46
C MET A 321 18.19 37.31 -20.22
N PRO A 322 17.93 36.92 -21.49
CA PRO A 322 16.84 37.48 -22.26
C PRO A 322 15.48 37.10 -21.67
N SER A 323 14.47 37.94 -21.92
CA SER A 323 13.08 37.61 -21.60
C SER A 323 12.59 36.42 -22.41
N TYR A 324 11.79 35.57 -21.78
CA TYR A 324 11.19 34.40 -22.42
C TYR A 324 9.79 34.76 -22.91
N THR A 325 9.56 34.68 -24.22
CA THR A 325 8.29 35.05 -24.86
C THR A 325 7.70 33.89 -25.66
N TYR A 326 6.39 33.69 -25.53
CA TYR A 326 5.62 32.73 -26.31
C TYR A 326 4.18 33.19 -26.47
N TYR A 327 3.41 32.47 -27.29
CA TYR A 327 2.04 32.82 -27.61
C TYR A 327 1.06 31.71 -27.28
N VAL A 328 -0.06 32.10 -26.68
CA VAL A 328 -1.16 31.22 -26.29
C VAL A 328 -2.41 31.63 -27.06
N ASN A 329 -3.09 30.68 -27.68
CA ASN A 329 -4.43 30.95 -28.24
C ASN A 329 -5.40 31.11 -27.08
N TYR A 330 -6.11 32.24 -27.03
CA TYR A 330 -7.09 32.45 -25.98
C TYR A 330 -8.35 31.63 -26.29
N ILE A 331 -8.76 30.82 -25.33
CA ILE A 331 -10.00 30.04 -25.38
C ILE A 331 -10.82 30.46 -24.18
N LYS A 332 -12.07 30.88 -24.40
CA LYS A 332 -12.96 31.32 -23.31
C LYS A 332 -13.06 30.22 -22.25
N ASN A 333 -12.94 30.60 -20.98
CA ASN A 333 -12.92 29.73 -19.81
C ASN A 333 -11.69 28.82 -19.65
N SER A 334 -10.81 28.70 -20.65
CA SER A 334 -9.55 27.98 -20.51
C SER A 334 -8.46 28.86 -19.88
N PRO A 335 -7.54 28.27 -19.12
CA PRO A 335 -6.42 29.00 -18.55
C PRO A 335 -5.36 29.38 -19.59
N VAL A 336 -4.71 30.52 -19.37
CA VAL A 336 -3.44 30.91 -20.01
C VAL A 336 -2.30 30.38 -19.14
N PRO A 337 -1.49 29.43 -19.63
CA PRO A 337 -0.34 28.93 -18.89
C PRO A 337 0.81 29.93 -18.88
N ILE A 338 1.27 30.27 -17.69
CA ILE A 338 2.52 30.99 -17.44
C ILE A 338 3.58 29.95 -17.08
N VAL A 339 4.59 29.78 -17.93
CA VAL A 339 5.69 28.83 -17.75
C VAL A 339 7.02 29.54 -17.87
N GLY A 340 8.07 28.97 -17.28
CA GLY A 340 9.41 29.56 -17.34
C GLY A 340 9.69 30.58 -16.24
N LEU A 341 8.98 30.52 -15.11
CA LEU A 341 9.26 31.39 -13.97
C LEU A 341 10.62 31.04 -13.33
N TYR A 342 11.28 32.03 -12.73
CA TYR A 342 12.47 31.83 -11.91
C TYR A 342 12.09 31.41 -10.48
N PRO A 343 12.88 30.56 -9.81
CA PRO A 343 12.65 30.16 -8.42
C PRO A 343 13.06 31.24 -7.41
N ASN A 344 12.40 31.29 -6.25
CA ASN A 344 12.67 32.23 -5.15
C ASN A 344 12.68 33.71 -5.61
N LYS A 345 11.70 34.08 -6.45
CA LYS A 345 11.65 35.40 -7.10
C LYS A 345 10.24 35.94 -7.19
N ASN A 346 10.15 37.26 -7.26
CA ASN A 346 8.95 37.95 -7.67
C ASN A 346 8.98 38.22 -9.18
N ASN A 347 8.59 37.20 -9.94
CA ASN A 347 8.66 37.20 -11.40
C ASN A 347 7.75 38.27 -11.99
N ARG A 348 8.28 39.07 -12.92
CA ARG A 348 7.51 40.05 -13.68
C ARG A 348 7.09 39.45 -15.01
N VAL A 349 5.79 39.38 -15.25
CA VAL A 349 5.21 38.75 -16.44
C VAL A 349 4.33 39.76 -17.15
N ILE A 350 4.66 40.02 -18.41
CA ILE A 350 3.86 40.89 -19.28
C ILE A 350 2.89 40.01 -20.07
N LEU A 351 1.60 40.34 -19.98
CA LEU A 351 0.55 39.74 -20.79
C LEU A 351 0.05 40.78 -21.79
N SER A 352 0.18 40.48 -23.08
CA SER A 352 -0.35 41.33 -24.14
C SER A 352 -1.44 40.59 -24.92
N LEU A 353 -2.65 41.12 -24.87
CA LEU A 353 -3.77 40.65 -25.67
C LEU A 353 -3.63 41.19 -27.09
N MET A 354 -3.59 40.25 -28.03
CA MET A 354 -3.49 40.54 -29.45
C MET A 354 -4.79 40.20 -30.17
N ASN A 355 -5.18 41.05 -31.11
CA ASN A 355 -6.29 40.82 -32.02
C ASN A 355 -5.80 41.08 -33.45
N ASN A 356 -5.93 40.09 -34.33
CA ASN A 356 -5.43 40.16 -35.72
C ASN A 356 -3.95 40.63 -35.81
N GLY A 357 -3.09 40.10 -34.93
CA GLY A 357 -1.67 40.41 -34.91
C GLY A 357 -1.28 41.75 -34.26
N ARG A 358 -2.24 42.60 -33.87
CA ARG A 358 -1.98 43.87 -33.19
C ARG A 358 -2.23 43.76 -31.70
N THR A 359 -1.35 44.33 -30.89
CA THR A 359 -1.57 44.45 -29.44
C THR A 359 -2.70 45.43 -29.18
N VAL A 360 -3.73 44.98 -28.45
CA VAL A 360 -4.90 45.77 -28.08
C VAL A 360 -4.78 46.25 -26.63
N GLU A 361 -4.26 45.40 -25.75
CA GLU A 361 -4.13 45.69 -24.33
C GLU A 361 -2.91 44.95 -23.75
N THR A 362 -2.23 45.57 -22.80
CA THR A 362 -1.07 45.00 -22.10
C THR A 362 -1.21 45.23 -20.61
N THR A 363 -0.85 44.21 -19.82
CA THR A 363 -0.70 44.31 -18.36
C THR A 363 0.63 43.70 -17.91
N GLU A 364 1.14 44.14 -16.77
CA GLU A 364 2.22 43.45 -16.06
C GLU A 364 1.63 42.85 -14.77
N ILE A 365 1.86 41.55 -14.56
CA ILE A 365 1.55 40.86 -13.32
C ILE A 365 2.82 40.40 -12.62
N LYS A 366 2.75 40.28 -11.31
CA LYS A 366 3.84 39.82 -10.46
C LYS A 366 3.48 38.47 -9.85
N ILE A 367 4.36 37.49 -9.99
CA ILE A 367 4.15 36.10 -9.52
C ILE A 367 5.33 35.71 -8.63
N THR A 368 5.07 35.58 -7.33
CA THR A 368 6.09 35.19 -6.35
C THR A 368 6.22 33.67 -6.27
N THR A 369 7.41 33.14 -6.53
CA THR A 369 7.75 31.71 -6.44
C THR A 369 8.58 31.42 -5.18
N GLY A 370 8.45 30.20 -4.65
CA GLY A 370 9.28 29.71 -3.54
C GLY A 370 10.60 29.12 -4.00
N GLY A 371 11.39 28.62 -3.03
CA GLY A 371 12.58 27.80 -3.30
C GLY A 371 12.22 26.49 -4.01
N LEU A 372 13.21 25.89 -4.66
CA LEU A 372 13.09 24.54 -5.21
C LEU A 372 13.59 23.52 -4.20
N ASP A 373 13.28 22.25 -4.46
CA ASP A 373 13.81 21.12 -3.70
C ASP A 373 15.34 21.06 -3.82
N ASP A 374 16.03 20.98 -2.68
CA ASP A 374 17.50 20.98 -2.58
C ASP A 374 18.15 19.76 -3.24
N ARG A 375 17.37 18.72 -3.57
CA ARG A 375 17.84 17.54 -4.31
C ARG A 375 18.05 17.80 -5.81
N LEU A 376 17.56 18.91 -6.35
CA LEU A 376 17.86 19.29 -7.73
C LEU A 376 19.36 19.58 -7.91
N PRO A 377 19.94 19.26 -9.08
CA PRO A 377 21.36 19.47 -9.31
C PRO A 377 21.73 20.95 -9.29
N SER A 378 22.95 21.22 -8.82
CA SER A 378 23.61 22.50 -9.07
C SER A 378 24.12 22.54 -10.50
N ILE A 379 23.82 23.61 -11.24
CA ILE A 379 24.16 23.76 -12.65
C ILE A 379 25.29 24.78 -12.79
N ASN A 380 26.46 24.33 -13.24
CA ASN A 380 27.59 25.19 -13.55
C ASN A 380 27.72 25.41 -15.06
N ILE A 381 27.73 26.67 -15.50
CA ILE A 381 27.93 27.02 -16.91
C ILE A 381 29.42 27.32 -17.13
N GLU A 382 30.14 26.38 -17.71
CA GLU A 382 31.58 26.51 -17.99
C GLU A 382 31.84 27.27 -19.30
N LYS A 383 30.90 27.19 -20.27
CA LYS A 383 31.02 27.88 -21.56
C LYS A 383 29.67 28.30 -22.11
N ARG A 384 29.58 29.53 -22.61
CA ARG A 384 28.40 30.07 -23.27
C ARG A 384 28.79 31.12 -24.30
N ARG A 385 28.78 30.75 -25.58
CA ARG A 385 28.92 31.71 -26.69
C ARG A 385 27.54 32.21 -27.13
N VAL A 386 27.19 33.39 -26.62
CA VAL A 386 25.94 34.07 -26.98
C VAL A 386 25.84 34.20 -28.51
N ASP A 387 24.61 34.10 -29.04
CA ASP A 387 24.27 34.12 -30.47
C ASP A 387 24.74 32.92 -31.33
N SER A 388 25.71 32.14 -30.87
CA SER A 388 26.15 30.91 -31.56
C SER A 388 25.38 29.66 -31.13
N ILE A 389 24.84 29.66 -29.91
CA ILE A 389 24.05 28.56 -29.37
C ILE A 389 22.65 28.53 -29.96
N GLU A 390 22.10 27.34 -30.21
CA GLU A 390 20.73 27.16 -30.66
C GLU A 390 19.74 27.74 -29.62
N PRO A 391 18.72 28.52 -30.03
CA PRO A 391 17.72 29.03 -29.11
C PRO A 391 16.94 27.93 -28.39
N GLY A 392 16.50 28.21 -27.17
CA GLY A 392 15.71 27.29 -26.35
C GLY A 392 16.31 27.08 -24.97
N MET A 393 15.85 26.02 -24.32
CA MET A 393 16.24 25.60 -22.98
C MET A 393 16.60 24.11 -22.99
N ASN A 394 17.31 23.64 -21.97
CA ASN A 394 17.75 22.27 -21.86
C ASN A 394 16.83 21.49 -20.92
N LEU A 395 16.17 20.46 -21.42
CA LEU A 395 15.45 19.46 -20.64
C LEU A 395 16.43 18.43 -20.07
N ALA A 396 16.28 18.12 -18.80
CA ALA A 396 16.95 17.03 -18.11
C ALA A 396 15.92 16.06 -17.53
N ASN A 397 15.94 14.80 -17.97
CA ASN A 397 15.21 13.70 -17.36
C ASN A 397 15.98 13.20 -16.14
N TYR A 398 15.83 13.94 -15.05
CA TYR A 398 16.49 13.68 -13.78
C TYR A 398 15.62 12.80 -12.89
N ASN A 399 16.21 11.70 -12.41
CA ASN A 399 15.54 10.74 -11.54
C ASN A 399 16.35 10.53 -10.25
N LEU A 400 15.62 10.46 -9.15
CA LEU A 400 16.10 10.04 -7.83
C LEU A 400 15.91 8.52 -7.66
N ARG A 401 16.11 8.01 -6.45
CA ARG A 401 15.92 6.58 -6.14
C ARG A 401 14.50 6.07 -6.38
N ASP A 402 13.48 6.82 -5.96
CA ASP A 402 12.08 6.35 -5.98
C ASP A 402 11.12 7.29 -6.73
N GLU A 403 11.61 8.42 -7.23
CA GLU A 403 10.79 9.43 -7.91
C GLU A 403 11.53 10.13 -9.04
N GLY A 404 10.75 10.71 -9.97
CA GLY A 404 11.24 11.54 -11.04
C GLY A 404 11.11 13.01 -10.72
N MET A 405 12.14 13.77 -11.11
CA MET A 405 12.16 15.22 -11.01
C MET A 405 12.72 15.84 -12.30
N PRO A 406 12.15 15.52 -13.48
CA PRO A 406 12.59 16.13 -14.71
C PRO A 406 12.42 17.65 -14.64
N PHE A 407 13.42 18.36 -15.12
CA PHE A 407 13.46 19.82 -15.06
C PHE A 407 14.02 20.42 -16.35
N VAL A 408 13.76 21.70 -16.56
CA VAL A 408 14.25 22.45 -17.70
C VAL A 408 15.04 23.65 -17.19
N PHE A 409 16.21 23.92 -17.76
CA PHE A 409 17.04 25.07 -17.42
C PHE A 409 17.47 25.86 -18.66
N ASP A 410 17.63 27.17 -18.49
CA ASP A 410 18.07 28.05 -19.59
C ASP A 410 19.59 28.01 -19.82
N SER A 411 20.06 28.72 -20.84
CA SER A 411 21.50 28.76 -21.15
C SER A 411 22.35 29.45 -20.08
N GLY A 412 21.74 30.14 -19.11
CA GLY A 412 22.41 30.70 -17.94
C GLY A 412 22.47 29.73 -16.76
N GLY A 413 21.91 28.52 -16.88
CA GLY A 413 21.86 27.53 -15.81
C GLY A 413 20.71 27.74 -14.82
N ASN A 414 19.78 28.68 -15.09
CA ASN A 414 18.64 28.88 -14.21
C ASN A 414 17.58 27.83 -14.51
N ILE A 415 17.08 27.13 -13.50
CA ILE A 415 15.95 26.20 -13.65
C ILE A 415 14.66 27.02 -13.89
N ARG A 416 13.93 26.68 -14.95
CA ARG A 416 12.74 27.39 -15.47
C ARG A 416 11.47 26.54 -15.46
N TYR A 417 11.59 25.24 -15.22
CA TYR A 417 10.48 24.31 -15.07
C TYR A 417 10.94 23.10 -14.28
N VAL A 418 10.07 22.54 -13.45
CA VAL A 418 10.27 21.27 -12.75
C VAL A 418 8.94 20.55 -12.76
N LEU A 419 8.94 19.24 -13.01
CA LEU A 419 7.78 18.38 -12.78
C LEU A 419 8.13 17.41 -11.64
N THR A 420 7.48 17.57 -10.49
CA THR A 420 7.62 16.66 -9.36
C THR A 420 6.61 15.54 -9.51
N THR A 421 7.11 14.31 -9.68
CA THR A 421 6.24 13.18 -10.01
C THR A 421 5.83 12.38 -8.76
N GLY A 422 6.66 12.41 -7.72
CA GLY A 422 6.40 11.74 -6.44
C GLY A 422 6.27 10.22 -6.56
N PRO A 423 5.87 9.55 -5.47
CA PRO A 423 5.79 8.08 -5.43
C PRO A 423 4.78 7.45 -6.39
N ALA A 424 3.76 8.21 -6.81
CA ALA A 424 2.70 7.69 -7.67
C ALA A 424 3.17 7.48 -9.12
N PHE A 425 3.94 8.42 -9.65
CA PHE A 425 4.56 8.28 -10.97
C PHE A 425 5.87 7.51 -10.94
N ARG A 426 6.60 7.55 -9.80
CA ARG A 426 7.95 6.97 -9.63
C ARG A 426 8.96 7.64 -10.57
N LYS A 427 10.04 6.94 -10.94
CA LYS A 427 11.01 7.43 -11.94
C LYS A 427 10.31 7.62 -13.28
N VAL A 428 10.58 8.75 -13.95
CA VAL A 428 9.99 9.06 -15.25
C VAL A 428 11.03 9.53 -16.27
N SER A 429 10.68 9.39 -17.54
CA SER A 429 11.23 10.19 -18.61
C SER A 429 10.11 11.03 -19.20
N ILE A 430 10.39 12.30 -19.50
CA ILE A 430 9.47 13.17 -20.23
C ILE A 430 10.05 13.55 -21.59
N LYS A 431 9.15 13.73 -22.54
CA LYS A 431 9.42 14.29 -23.87
C LYS A 431 8.22 15.10 -24.33
N ARG A 432 8.42 15.96 -25.32
CA ARG A 432 7.31 16.67 -25.95
C ARG A 432 6.46 15.71 -26.80
N GLY A 433 5.15 15.71 -26.61
CA GLY A 433 4.18 15.01 -27.45
C GLY A 433 3.76 15.82 -28.69
N GLU A 434 3.02 15.19 -29.60
CA GLU A 434 2.51 15.83 -30.83
C GLU A 434 1.49 16.95 -30.54
N ASP A 435 0.68 16.76 -29.48
CA ASP A 435 -0.29 17.73 -28.97
C ASP A 435 0.36 18.82 -28.11
N ASN A 436 1.70 18.87 -28.10
CA ASN A 436 2.52 19.76 -27.31
C ASN A 436 2.47 19.58 -25.78
N ASN A 437 1.73 18.60 -25.28
CA ASN A 437 1.78 18.23 -23.87
C ASN A 437 3.03 17.39 -23.56
N TRP A 438 3.29 17.15 -22.28
CA TRP A 438 4.32 16.21 -21.87
C TRP A 438 3.82 14.79 -22.06
N VAL A 439 4.60 13.98 -22.76
CA VAL A 439 4.50 12.53 -22.66
C VAL A 439 5.39 12.12 -21.49
N VAL A 440 4.78 11.62 -20.42
CA VAL A 440 5.45 11.15 -19.21
C VAL A 440 5.44 9.64 -19.21
N SER A 441 6.61 9.04 -19.27
CA SER A 441 6.83 7.59 -19.33
C SER A 441 7.44 7.11 -18.03
N ASN A 442 6.86 6.10 -17.39
CA ASN A 442 7.49 5.37 -16.29
C ASN A 442 7.73 3.89 -16.66
N ASP A 443 8.09 3.05 -15.70
CA ASP A 443 8.32 1.62 -15.90
C ASP A 443 7.03 0.81 -16.15
N GLU A 444 5.87 1.42 -15.95
CA GLU A 444 4.57 0.75 -16.07
C GLU A 444 3.71 1.26 -17.23
N ASP A 445 3.82 2.52 -17.63
CA ASP A 445 2.85 3.20 -18.49
C ASP A 445 3.36 4.53 -19.09
N ASN A 446 2.58 5.06 -20.03
CA ASN A 446 2.77 6.38 -20.61
C ASN A 446 1.53 7.25 -20.41
N PHE A 447 1.75 8.51 -20.05
CA PHE A 447 0.70 9.49 -19.77
C PHE A 447 0.90 10.74 -20.61
N THR A 448 -0.21 11.38 -20.95
CA THR A 448 -0.21 12.77 -21.40
C THR A 448 -0.46 13.66 -20.20
N VAL A 449 0.45 14.59 -19.96
CA VAL A 449 0.43 15.53 -18.84
C VAL A 449 0.59 16.95 -19.39
N ASP A 450 -0.24 17.89 -18.95
CA ASP A 450 -0.12 19.27 -19.41
C ASP A 450 1.07 20.01 -18.77
N MET A 451 1.29 21.26 -19.16
CA MET A 451 2.37 22.10 -18.61
C MET A 451 2.20 22.43 -17.12
N PHE A 452 1.03 22.22 -16.53
CA PHE A 452 0.82 22.43 -15.10
C PHE A 452 1.07 21.16 -14.28
N GLY A 453 1.31 20.03 -14.94
CA GLY A 453 1.44 18.73 -14.29
C GLY A 453 0.10 18.02 -14.08
N LYS A 454 -0.98 18.43 -14.74
CA LYS A 454 -2.27 17.74 -14.73
C LYS A 454 -2.24 16.55 -15.66
N ILE A 455 -2.78 15.42 -15.22
CA ILE A 455 -2.94 14.25 -16.09
C ILE A 455 -4.12 14.46 -17.03
N LEU A 456 -3.85 14.48 -18.33
CA LEU A 456 -4.88 14.60 -19.38
C LEU A 456 -5.41 13.25 -19.83
N GLY A 457 -4.53 12.25 -19.87
CA GLY A 457 -4.89 10.94 -20.39
C GLY A 457 -3.77 9.93 -20.25
N ARG A 458 -4.13 8.67 -20.49
CA ARG A 458 -3.19 7.55 -20.58
C ARG A 458 -3.01 7.21 -22.04
N ILE A 459 -1.76 6.97 -22.43
CA ILE A 459 -1.38 6.48 -23.76
C ILE A 459 -1.31 4.94 -23.74
N GLY A 460 -0.80 4.35 -22.65
CA GLY A 460 -0.67 2.89 -22.50
C GLY A 460 0.79 2.46 -22.47
N ARG A 461 1.00 1.15 -22.21
CA ARG A 461 2.34 0.55 -22.31
C ARG A 461 2.82 0.59 -23.74
N VAL A 462 3.97 1.24 -23.94
CA VAL A 462 4.79 1.08 -25.13
C VAL A 462 5.99 0.24 -24.68
N GLU A 463 6.39 -0.75 -25.48
CA GLU A 463 7.55 -1.59 -25.15
C GLU A 463 8.74 -0.73 -24.71
N PRO A 464 9.49 -1.13 -23.67
CA PRO A 464 10.60 -0.34 -23.17
C PRO A 464 11.59 -0.11 -24.30
N ILE A 465 11.82 1.16 -24.62
CA ILE A 465 12.91 1.56 -25.49
C ILE A 465 14.20 1.08 -24.81
N THR A 466 15.03 0.39 -25.59
CA THR A 466 16.34 -0.18 -25.24
C THR A 466 17.08 0.67 -24.19
N PRO A 467 17.79 0.08 -23.20
CA PRO A 467 18.41 0.79 -22.10
C PRO A 467 19.07 2.10 -22.54
N VAL A 468 18.63 3.19 -21.92
CA VAL A 468 19.07 4.54 -22.25
C VAL A 468 20.58 4.57 -22.14
N LYS A 469 21.27 4.77 -23.27
CA LYS A 469 22.71 4.99 -23.26
C LYS A 469 22.98 6.21 -22.38
N ASN A 470 24.00 6.13 -21.54
CA ASN A 470 24.50 7.26 -20.73
C ASN A 470 24.97 8.46 -21.56
N ARG A 471 24.80 8.43 -22.88
CA ARG A 471 25.07 9.49 -23.84
C ARG A 471 23.95 9.56 -24.86
N ARG A 472 23.35 10.74 -25.02
CA ARG A 472 22.39 11.06 -26.08
C ARG A 472 22.90 12.26 -26.86
N SER A 473 22.69 12.26 -28.18
CA SER A 473 23.01 13.40 -29.03
C SER A 473 21.78 13.85 -29.80
N GLN A 474 21.63 15.16 -29.95
CA GLN A 474 20.57 15.81 -30.70
C GLN A 474 21.20 16.75 -31.73
N TYR A 475 20.77 16.63 -32.97
CA TYR A 475 21.12 17.58 -34.02
C TYR A 475 20.25 18.85 -33.91
N LEU A 476 20.89 20.01 -33.91
CA LEU A 476 20.27 21.32 -33.75
C LEU A 476 20.35 22.07 -35.07
N VAL A 477 19.23 22.07 -35.79
CA VAL A 477 19.18 22.36 -37.23
C VAL A 477 19.46 23.83 -37.55
N ARG A 478 18.92 24.77 -36.77
CA ARG A 478 18.95 26.20 -37.12
C ARG A 478 20.38 26.74 -37.19
N ASN A 479 21.22 26.33 -36.25
CA ASN A 479 22.62 26.76 -36.19
C ASN A 479 23.62 25.70 -36.67
N ASN A 480 23.15 24.54 -37.18
CA ASN A 480 23.99 23.41 -37.58
C ASN A 480 24.93 22.93 -36.44
N ASN A 481 24.36 22.75 -35.24
CA ASN A 481 25.08 22.33 -34.04
C ASN A 481 24.71 20.89 -33.65
N ILE A 482 25.51 20.29 -32.78
CA ILE A 482 25.17 19.03 -32.09
C ILE A 482 25.23 19.24 -30.59
N LEU A 483 24.12 18.93 -29.90
CA LEU A 483 24.09 18.85 -28.45
C LEU A 483 24.34 17.39 -28.05
N THR A 484 25.33 17.17 -27.19
CA THR A 484 25.61 15.88 -26.55
C THR A 484 25.37 16.00 -25.06
N ILE A 485 24.52 15.12 -24.53
CA ILE A 485 24.24 14.97 -23.10
C ILE A 485 24.91 13.67 -22.67
N THR A 486 25.78 13.73 -21.66
CA THR A 486 26.43 12.55 -21.07
C THR A 486 26.22 12.51 -19.56
N GLY A 487 25.60 11.44 -19.05
CA GLY A 487 25.47 11.18 -17.63
C GLY A 487 26.64 10.35 -17.10
N PHE A 488 27.28 10.79 -16.03
CA PHE A 488 28.37 10.10 -15.36
C PHE A 488 27.94 9.71 -13.94
N GLN A 489 28.11 8.44 -13.59
CA GLN A 489 27.88 7.94 -12.22
C GLN A 489 29.18 7.75 -11.41
N ALA A 490 30.37 7.98 -11.99
CA ALA A 490 31.66 7.68 -11.36
C ALA A 490 32.44 8.91 -10.85
N ASN A 491 33.16 8.70 -9.74
CA ASN A 491 33.91 9.60 -8.84
C ASN A 491 34.75 10.74 -9.48
N PRO A 492 34.95 11.91 -8.82
CA PRO A 492 34.54 12.25 -7.45
C PRO A 492 33.07 12.64 -7.27
N TYR A 493 32.39 13.10 -8.33
CA TYR A 493 31.00 13.54 -8.29
C TYR A 493 30.21 12.92 -9.46
N ALA A 494 29.05 12.36 -9.16
CA ALA A 494 28.11 12.02 -10.21
C ALA A 494 27.68 13.33 -10.89
N THR A 495 27.75 13.36 -12.22
CA THR A 495 27.52 14.59 -13.01
C THR A 495 26.72 14.30 -14.27
N ALA A 496 26.14 15.34 -14.88
CA ALA A 496 25.81 15.30 -16.30
C ALA A 496 26.47 16.47 -17.02
N LEU A 497 26.94 16.19 -18.24
CA LEU A 497 27.54 17.15 -19.13
C LEU A 497 26.59 17.42 -20.29
N TYR A 498 26.25 18.68 -20.50
CA TYR A 498 25.60 19.19 -21.72
C TYR A 498 26.67 19.95 -22.50
N SER A 499 27.02 19.46 -23.70
CA SER A 499 28.02 20.08 -24.58
C SER A 499 27.41 20.31 -25.96
N GLU A 500 27.36 21.57 -26.40
CA GLU A 500 26.94 21.95 -27.74
C GLU A 500 28.18 22.30 -28.57
N VAL A 501 28.34 21.65 -29.71
CA VAL A 501 29.47 21.86 -30.63
C VAL A 501 28.93 22.30 -31.98
N GLY A 502 29.52 23.36 -32.55
CA GLY A 502 29.22 23.78 -33.91
C GLY A 502 29.82 22.80 -34.91
N LEU A 503 29.01 22.24 -35.82
CA LEU A 503 29.53 21.27 -36.78
C LEU A 503 30.44 21.91 -37.82
N ASP A 504 30.21 23.19 -38.15
CA ASP A 504 31.04 23.93 -39.09
C ASP A 504 32.34 24.43 -38.44
N THR A 505 32.23 25.04 -37.26
CA THR A 505 33.38 25.64 -36.56
C THR A 505 34.23 24.61 -35.82
N LYS A 506 33.66 23.45 -35.47
CA LYS A 506 34.21 22.46 -34.53
C LYS A 506 34.47 23.01 -33.12
N ASP A 507 34.01 24.23 -32.84
CA ASP A 507 34.13 24.85 -31.54
C ASP A 507 33.04 24.34 -30.60
N GLU A 508 33.40 24.08 -29.34
CA GLU A 508 32.42 23.96 -28.27
C GLU A 508 31.79 25.34 -28.03
N LEU A 509 30.47 25.46 -28.19
CA LEU A 509 29.71 26.71 -28.10
C LEU A 509 29.03 26.85 -26.73
N TYR A 510 28.64 25.72 -26.13
CA TYR A 510 28.00 25.65 -24.83
C TYR A 510 28.53 24.48 -24.03
N ARG A 511 28.73 24.68 -22.74
CA ARG A 511 29.12 23.64 -21.80
C ARG A 511 28.48 23.89 -20.44
N ALA A 512 27.66 22.96 -19.99
CA ALA A 512 27.07 22.97 -18.67
C ALA A 512 27.33 21.64 -17.94
N VAL A 513 27.77 21.73 -16.69
CA VAL A 513 28.01 20.59 -15.81
C VAL A 513 26.99 20.64 -14.68
N LEU A 514 26.21 19.57 -14.57
CA LEU A 514 25.25 19.36 -13.49
C LEU A 514 25.94 18.53 -12.41
N TYR A 515 25.95 19.02 -11.17
CA TYR A 515 26.47 18.31 -10.01
C TYR A 515 25.32 17.80 -9.15
N TYR A 516 25.32 16.50 -8.85
CA TYR A 516 24.37 15.90 -7.92
C TYR A 516 25.01 15.78 -6.53
N ASP A 517 24.22 15.95 -5.48
CA ASP A 517 24.67 15.66 -4.12
C ASP A 517 24.90 14.15 -3.95
N LYS A 518 26.17 13.77 -3.70
CA LYS A 518 26.58 12.38 -3.47
C LYS A 518 26.20 11.89 -2.07
N SER A 519 26.03 12.81 -1.11
CA SER A 519 25.84 12.46 0.31
C SER A 519 24.45 11.89 0.63
N SER A 520 23.49 12.04 -0.28
CA SER A 520 22.08 11.74 -0.03
C SER A 520 21.42 10.71 -0.95
N GLN A 521 22.06 10.22 -2.04
CA GLN A 521 21.60 9.05 -2.82
C GLN A 521 22.56 8.66 -3.97
N GLU A 522 23.16 7.47 -3.90
CA GLU A 522 23.99 6.86 -4.96
C GLU A 522 23.25 6.56 -6.28
N GLU A 523 21.94 6.83 -6.34
CA GLU A 523 21.07 6.50 -7.47
C GLU A 523 20.62 7.71 -8.30
N ASN A 524 20.98 8.93 -7.91
CA ASN A 524 20.57 10.15 -8.63
C ASN A 524 21.25 10.24 -9.99
N ARG A 525 20.48 10.40 -11.07
CA ARG A 525 21.04 10.50 -12.43
C ARG A 525 20.14 11.27 -13.39
N VAL A 526 20.78 11.96 -14.34
CA VAL A 526 20.11 12.39 -15.58
C VAL A 526 20.19 11.24 -16.57
N ASP A 527 19.06 10.62 -16.85
CA ASP A 527 18.95 9.52 -17.81
C ASP A 527 19.10 10.01 -19.25
N SER A 528 18.52 11.18 -19.55
CA SER A 528 18.59 11.79 -20.88
C SER A 528 18.31 13.29 -20.82
N GLY A 529 18.52 13.99 -21.93
CA GLY A 529 18.15 15.38 -22.09
C GLY A 529 18.02 15.78 -23.55
N GLU A 530 17.54 17.00 -23.78
CA GLU A 530 17.36 17.59 -25.11
C GLU A 530 17.21 19.13 -25.02
N ARG A 531 17.62 19.85 -26.07
CA ARG A 531 17.27 21.25 -26.30
C ARG A 531 15.82 21.31 -26.77
N ILE A 532 15.01 22.12 -26.10
CA ILE A 532 13.58 22.29 -26.36
C ILE A 532 13.17 23.76 -26.28
N HIS A 533 12.02 24.08 -26.87
CA HIS A 533 11.24 25.24 -26.47
C HIS A 533 10.30 24.81 -25.35
N LEU A 534 10.39 25.46 -24.18
CA LEU A 534 9.60 25.06 -23.00
C LEU A 534 8.10 25.08 -23.30
N TYR A 535 7.61 26.20 -23.83
CA TYR A 535 6.31 26.32 -24.48
C TYR A 535 6.48 26.22 -26.00
N PRO A 536 5.57 25.53 -26.71
CA PRO A 536 5.64 25.38 -28.16
C PRO A 536 5.69 26.72 -28.90
N LEU A 537 6.46 26.75 -29.97
CA LEU A 537 6.45 27.87 -30.91
C LEU A 537 5.19 27.76 -31.78
N ASN A 538 4.15 28.50 -31.43
CA ASN A 538 3.05 28.78 -32.34
C ASN A 538 3.49 29.88 -33.32
N GLU A 539 4.33 29.50 -34.29
CA GLU A 539 4.73 30.40 -35.37
C GLU A 539 3.52 30.71 -36.27
N LYS A 540 3.21 32.01 -36.33
CA LYS A 540 2.13 32.70 -37.06
C LYS A 540 0.79 32.72 -36.33
#